data_AF-A0AAV4T8K6-F1
#
_entry.id   AF-A0AAV4T8K6-F1
#
_cell.length_a   1.000
_cell.length_b   1.000
_cell.length_c   1.000
_cell.angle_alpha   90.00
_cell.angle_beta   90.00
_cell.angle_gamma   90.00
#
_symmetry.space_group_name_H-M   'P 1'
#
loop_
_entity.id
_entity.type
_entity.pdbx_description
1 polymer ?
#
loop_
_entity_poly.entity_id
_entity_poly.type
_entity_poly.pdbx_seq_one_letter_code
_entity_poly.pdbx_strand_id
1 'polypeptide(L)'
;MEIKRRIIEKRHVLSSTSKLCRKALYGLIGVILSSYVVLFILVVSRHIDQSAQAEVRRALTEEVKERTKNLKSVSLVGGIGHSLLRMERYQERWAAMARVLNTNEGRMNNFRRRINVCVQPRFKKPPGPMTALASFPGSGNTWIRYLVQQSTGILTGSVYRDYSLKRNGYPAESVANGSVLLIKTHEWGETTRQKFNKAVLLIRDPYGCLVAEFNRRAGGHVGHASPEKFHKRQW
;
A
#
# COMPACT_ATOMS: atom_id res chain seq x y z
N MET A 1 52.20 34.21 59.51
CA MET A 1 50.84 34.71 59.79
C MET A 1 50.26 35.30 58.50
N GLU A 2 49.62 34.49 57.66
CA GLU A 2 48.18 34.12 57.72
C GLU A 2 47.26 34.97 56.80
N ILE A 3 47.72 35.46 55.63
CA ILE A 3 46.85 36.26 54.74
C ILE A 3 46.98 35.88 53.26
N LYS A 4 47.17 34.60 52.94
CA LYS A 4 47.04 34.10 51.55
C LYS A 4 46.23 32.80 51.40
N ARG A 5 45.55 32.34 52.45
CA ARG A 5 44.76 31.09 52.40
C ARG A 5 43.23 31.25 52.41
N ARG A 6 42.67 32.46 52.52
CA ARG A 6 41.22 32.62 52.74
C ARG A 6 40.36 32.97 51.52
N ILE A 7 40.91 33.11 50.31
CA ILE A 7 40.11 33.54 49.14
C ILE A 7 39.70 32.38 48.21
N ILE A 8 40.28 31.19 48.36
CA ILE A 8 39.96 30.03 47.50
C ILE A 8 38.78 29.18 48.05
N GLU A 9 38.28 29.50 49.24
CA GLU A 9 37.25 28.69 49.93
C GLU A 9 35.82 29.25 49.86
N LYS A 10 35.50 30.05 48.82
CA LYS A 10 34.10 30.39 48.49
C LYS A 10 33.62 29.74 47.20
N ARG A 11 34.09 28.52 46.90
CA ARG A 11 33.40 27.66 45.94
C ARG A 11 32.16 27.11 46.64
N HIS A 12 31.07 27.87 46.54
CA HIS A 12 29.74 27.52 47.05
C HIS A 12 29.48 26.02 46.90
N VAL A 13 29.43 25.34 48.04
CA VAL A 13 28.81 24.02 48.19
C VAL A 13 27.33 24.22 47.83
N LEU A 14 27.00 24.11 46.55
CA LEU A 14 25.63 24.01 46.08
C LEU A 14 25.08 22.71 46.65
N SER A 15 24.33 22.88 47.74
CA SER A 15 23.69 21.84 48.54
C SER A 15 23.09 20.75 47.65
N SER A 16 23.31 19.49 48.01
CA SER A 16 22.86 18.28 47.30
C SER A 16 21.38 18.35 46.89
N THR A 17 20.56 19.05 47.68
CA THR A 17 19.14 19.32 47.41
C THR A 17 18.90 20.17 46.16
N SER A 18 19.78 21.14 45.83
CA SER A 18 19.67 21.98 44.64
C SER A 18 19.92 21.23 43.33
N LYS A 19 20.69 20.12 43.37
CA LYS A 19 20.94 19.26 42.21
C LYS A 19 19.77 18.30 41.99
N LEU A 20 19.19 17.80 43.08
CA LEU A 20 17.99 16.95 43.03
C LEU A 20 16.76 17.74 42.53
N CYS A 21 16.57 18.97 43.03
CA CYS A 21 15.48 19.84 42.61
C CYS A 21 15.58 20.20 41.11
N ARG A 22 16.80 20.48 40.60
CA ARG A 22 17.02 20.70 39.17
C ARG A 22 16.70 19.46 38.32
N LYS A 23 17.13 18.26 38.76
CA LYS A 23 16.80 17.02 38.05
C LYS A 23 15.30 16.75 38.02
N ALA A 24 14.59 17.00 39.12
CA ALA A 24 13.13 16.90 39.18
C ALA A 24 12.45 17.90 38.24
N LEU A 25 12.93 19.15 38.21
CA LEU A 25 12.41 20.20 37.34
C LEU A 25 12.60 19.87 35.85
N TYR A 26 13.80 19.45 35.45
CA TYR A 26 14.06 19.02 34.07
C TYR A 26 13.25 17.77 33.69
N GLY A 27 13.05 16.84 34.64
CA GLY A 27 12.17 15.70 34.47
C GLY A 27 10.72 16.12 34.19
N LEU A 28 10.18 17.03 35.00
CA LEU A 28 8.81 17.54 34.84
C LEU A 28 8.63 18.28 33.50
N ILE A 29 9.59 19.14 33.13
CA ILE A 29 9.60 19.82 31.84
C ILE A 29 9.64 18.82 30.68
N GLY A 30 10.42 17.74 30.80
CA GLY A 30 10.48 16.66 29.81
C GLY A 30 9.15 15.92 29.64
N VAL A 31 8.42 15.64 30.73
CA VAL A 31 7.09 15.01 30.68
C VAL A 31 6.06 15.96 30.04
N ILE A 32 6.10 17.24 30.40
CA ILE A 32 5.21 18.25 29.82
C ILE A 32 5.48 18.36 28.31
N LEU A 33 6.73 18.53 27.90
CA LEU A 33 7.10 18.62 26.48
C LEU A 33 6.73 17.35 25.70
N SER A 34 6.95 16.16 26.24
CA SER A 34 6.56 14.91 25.56
C SER A 34 5.04 14.82 25.38
N SER A 35 4.26 15.26 26.37
CA SER A 35 2.79 15.30 26.27
C SER A 35 2.30 16.26 25.19
N TYR A 36 2.95 17.42 25.01
CA TYR A 36 2.63 18.37 23.94
C TYR A 36 3.00 17.82 22.56
N VAL A 37 4.12 17.09 22.43
CA VAL A 37 4.49 16.44 21.16
C VAL A 37 3.48 15.36 20.78
N VAL A 38 3.04 14.54 21.73
CA VAL A 38 1.99 13.52 21.48
C VAL A 38 0.68 14.20 21.06
N LEU A 39 0.27 15.25 21.76
CA LEU A 39 -0.94 16.00 21.41
C LEU A 39 -0.84 16.64 20.01
N PHE A 40 0.32 17.23 19.68
CA PHE A 40 0.57 17.79 18.35
C PHE A 40 0.47 16.73 17.25
N ILE A 41 1.08 15.55 17.45
CA ILE A 41 0.97 14.43 16.50
C ILE A 41 -0.49 14.01 16.34
N LEU A 42 -1.25 13.85 17.43
CA LEU A 42 -2.66 13.46 17.35
C LEU A 42 -3.52 14.49 16.61
N VAL A 43 -3.29 15.79 16.86
CA VAL A 43 -4.01 16.88 16.18
C VAL A 43 -3.67 16.93 14.71
N VAL A 44 -2.38 16.85 14.34
CA VAL A 44 -1.94 16.86 12.95
C VAL A 44 -2.43 15.63 12.20
N SER A 45 -2.33 14.44 12.79
CA SER A 45 -2.87 13.20 12.19
C SER A 45 -4.37 13.30 11.96
N ARG A 46 -5.13 13.86 12.91
CA ARG A 46 -6.58 14.06 12.77
C ARG A 46 -6.90 15.09 11.68
N HIS A 47 -6.12 16.17 11.58
CA HIS A 47 -6.31 17.18 10.55
C HIS A 47 -6.01 16.65 9.13
N ILE A 48 -4.96 15.84 9.00
CA ILE A 48 -4.63 15.15 7.73
C ILE A 48 -5.76 14.19 7.34
N ASP A 49 -6.28 13.40 8.28
CA ASP A 49 -7.37 12.46 8.01
C ASP A 49 -8.67 13.19 7.63
N GLN A 50 -9.00 14.29 8.32
CA GLN A 50 -10.14 15.14 7.97
C GLN A 50 -10.00 15.77 6.57
N SER A 51 -8.79 16.18 6.20
CA SER A 51 -8.51 16.76 4.88
C SER A 51 -8.66 15.72 3.78
N ALA A 52 -8.13 14.51 3.99
CA ALA A 52 -8.29 13.39 3.06
C ALA A 52 -9.76 12.99 2.90
N GLN A 53 -10.53 12.92 3.99
CA GLN A 53 -11.96 12.62 3.92
C GLN A 53 -12.76 13.74 3.23
N ALA A 54 -12.38 15.01 3.42
CA ALA A 54 -13.02 16.13 2.73
C ALA A 54 -12.79 16.09 1.22
N GLU A 55 -11.58 15.72 0.78
CA GLU A 55 -11.24 15.55 -0.64
C GLU A 55 -12.01 14.40 -1.28
N VAL A 56 -12.10 13.25 -0.59
CA VAL A 56 -12.92 12.10 -1.03
C VAL A 56 -14.41 12.48 -1.12
N ARG A 57 -14.94 13.23 -0.14
CA ARG A 57 -16.33 13.71 -0.18
C ARG A 57 -16.57 14.69 -1.32
N ARG A 58 -15.64 15.59 -1.62
CA ARG A 58 -15.73 16.51 -2.77
C ARG A 58 -15.71 15.73 -4.09
N ALA A 59 -14.82 14.76 -4.24
CA ALA A 59 -14.76 13.91 -5.41
C ALA A 59 -16.08 13.13 -5.62
N LEU A 60 -16.64 12.55 -4.55
CA LEU A 60 -17.95 11.89 -4.60
C LEU A 60 -19.09 12.87 -4.95
N THR A 61 -19.05 14.10 -4.44
CA THR A 61 -20.09 15.11 -4.71
C THR A 61 -20.05 15.59 -6.16
N GLU A 62 -18.85 15.81 -6.73
CA GLU A 62 -18.69 16.16 -8.13
C GLU A 62 -19.09 14.99 -9.06
N GLU A 63 -18.73 13.75 -8.69
CA GLU A 63 -19.16 12.56 -9.43
C GLU A 63 -20.69 12.41 -9.41
N VAL A 64 -21.35 12.64 -8.27
CA VAL A 64 -22.82 12.64 -8.17
C VAL A 64 -23.43 13.77 -9.01
N LYS A 65 -22.88 14.98 -8.97
CA LYS A 65 -23.37 16.13 -9.74
C LYS A 65 -23.25 15.92 -11.25
N GLU A 66 -22.14 15.31 -11.70
CA GLU A 66 -21.91 14.96 -13.10
C GLU A 66 -22.84 13.82 -13.55
N ARG A 67 -23.10 12.84 -12.68
CA ARG A 67 -24.08 11.77 -12.93
C ARG A 67 -25.53 12.27 -12.98
N THR A 68 -25.88 13.26 -12.15
CA THR A 68 -27.22 13.85 -12.12
C THR A 68 -27.47 14.74 -13.34
N LYS A 69 -26.44 15.41 -13.88
CA LYS A 69 -26.53 16.11 -15.17
C LYS A 69 -26.71 15.16 -16.36
N ASN A 70 -26.18 13.94 -16.27
CA ASN A 70 -26.20 12.96 -17.36
C ASN A 70 -27.41 12.00 -17.31
N LEU A 71 -28.19 11.98 -16.23
CA LEU A 71 -29.45 11.22 -16.16
C LEU A 71 -30.65 12.10 -16.56
N LYS A 72 -31.21 11.87 -17.75
CA LYS A 72 -32.59 12.29 -18.05
C LYS A 72 -33.56 11.60 -17.08
N SER A 73 -34.54 12.34 -16.59
CA SER A 73 -35.55 11.87 -15.63
C SER A 73 -36.36 10.72 -16.21
N VAL A 74 -36.22 9.53 -15.62
CA VAL A 74 -37.19 8.44 -15.78
C VAL A 74 -37.82 8.23 -14.41
N SER A 75 -39.08 8.63 -14.30
CA SER A 75 -39.93 8.40 -13.15
C SER A 75 -40.27 6.90 -13.09
N LEU A 76 -40.11 6.28 -11.92
CA LEU A 76 -40.80 5.02 -11.65
C LEU A 76 -41.34 4.99 -10.22
N VAL A 77 -42.65 4.82 -10.20
CA VAL A 77 -43.57 4.65 -9.09
C VAL A 77 -43.26 3.40 -8.27
N GLY A 78 -43.48 3.48 -6.96
CA GLY A 78 -43.81 2.32 -6.13
C GLY A 78 -42.78 1.99 -5.04
N GLY A 79 -43.01 2.50 -3.83
CA GLY A 79 -42.36 2.00 -2.62
C GLY A 79 -43.28 1.06 -1.85
N ILE A 80 -42.74 0.01 -1.23
CA ILE A 80 -43.20 -0.58 0.05
C ILE A 80 -41.97 -1.19 0.76
N GLY A 81 -41.71 -0.77 2.01
CA GLY A 81 -40.72 -1.36 2.94
C GLY A 81 -41.20 -2.72 3.50
N HIS A 82 -40.55 -3.43 4.41
CA HIS A 82 -39.56 -3.09 5.43
C HIS A 82 -38.94 -4.45 5.87
N SER A 83 -37.66 -4.70 5.56
CA SER A 83 -36.77 -5.68 6.25
C SER A 83 -35.32 -5.58 5.72
N LEU A 84 -34.84 -4.36 5.42
CA LEU A 84 -33.71 -4.13 4.50
C LEU A 84 -32.33 -3.91 5.17
N LEU A 85 -32.25 -3.75 6.50
CA LEU A 85 -30.99 -3.30 7.14
C LEU A 85 -29.86 -4.35 7.25
N ARG A 86 -30.11 -5.62 6.89
CA ARG A 86 -29.06 -6.66 6.82
C ARG A 86 -28.80 -7.18 5.40
N MET A 87 -29.75 -7.01 4.48
CA MET A 87 -29.63 -7.41 3.07
C MET A 87 -29.10 -6.30 2.16
N GLU A 88 -29.29 -5.01 2.51
CA GLU A 88 -28.80 -3.89 1.70
C GLU A 88 -27.29 -3.94 1.49
N ARG A 89 -26.49 -4.27 2.50
CA ARG A 89 -25.03 -4.35 2.30
C ARG A 89 -24.60 -5.46 1.33
N TYR A 90 -25.36 -6.54 1.19
CA TYR A 90 -25.06 -7.60 0.23
C TYR A 90 -25.61 -7.27 -1.16
N GLN A 91 -26.85 -6.78 -1.26
CA GLN A 91 -27.44 -6.39 -2.53
C GLN A 91 -26.83 -5.11 -3.11
N GLU A 92 -26.38 -4.15 -2.29
CA GLU A 92 -25.66 -2.96 -2.75
C GLU A 92 -24.24 -3.30 -3.17
N ARG A 93 -23.55 -4.21 -2.47
CA ARG A 93 -22.24 -4.74 -2.92
C ARG A 93 -22.41 -5.57 -4.18
N TRP A 94 -23.48 -6.35 -4.28
CA TRP A 94 -23.84 -7.10 -5.48
C TRP A 94 -24.26 -6.17 -6.62
N ALA A 95 -25.00 -5.10 -6.37
CA ALA A 95 -25.41 -4.12 -7.37
C ALA A 95 -24.27 -3.18 -7.76
N ALA A 96 -23.30 -2.93 -6.88
CA ALA A 96 -22.05 -2.26 -7.20
C ALA A 96 -21.17 -3.18 -8.05
N MET A 97 -21.02 -4.46 -7.67
CA MET A 97 -20.33 -5.46 -8.49
C MET A 97 -21.04 -5.70 -9.83
N ALA A 98 -22.36 -5.79 -9.85
CA ALA A 98 -23.16 -5.98 -11.05
C ALA A 98 -23.10 -4.73 -11.93
N ARG A 99 -23.00 -3.51 -11.37
CA ARG A 99 -22.72 -2.29 -12.15
C ARG A 99 -21.30 -2.27 -12.73
N VAL A 100 -20.31 -2.78 -11.99
CA VAL A 100 -18.93 -2.98 -12.49
C VAL A 100 -18.84 -4.09 -13.54
N LEU A 101 -19.72 -5.09 -13.48
CA LEU A 101 -19.78 -6.21 -14.42
C LEU A 101 -20.72 -5.96 -15.62
N ASN A 102 -21.72 -5.09 -15.49
CA ASN A 102 -22.65 -4.67 -16.56
C ASN A 102 -22.21 -3.43 -17.32
N THR A 103 -21.04 -2.84 -17.06
CA THR A 103 -20.41 -1.92 -18.03
C THR A 103 -19.82 -2.70 -19.21
N ASN A 104 -20.67 -3.45 -19.90
CA ASN A 104 -20.42 -4.02 -21.22
C ASN A 104 -21.04 -3.13 -22.33
N GLU A 105 -21.34 -1.87 -22.05
CA GLU A 105 -21.53 -0.86 -23.10
C GLU A 105 -20.22 -0.12 -23.34
N GLY A 106 -19.50 -0.64 -24.33
CA GLY A 106 -18.20 -0.17 -24.71
C GLY A 106 -17.25 -1.34 -24.80
N ARG A 107 -17.42 -2.15 -25.86
CA ARG A 107 -16.32 -2.89 -26.46
C ARG A 107 -15.28 -1.84 -26.92
N MET A 108 -14.56 -1.23 -25.98
CA MET A 108 -13.42 -0.41 -26.28
C MET A 108 -12.51 -1.33 -27.06
N ASN A 109 -12.22 -0.96 -28.31
CA ASN A 109 -11.17 -1.59 -29.09
C ASN A 109 -10.02 -1.92 -28.15
N ASN A 110 -9.54 -3.17 -28.21
CA ASN A 110 -8.38 -3.66 -27.47
C ASN A 110 -7.12 -2.88 -27.87
N PHE A 111 -7.08 -1.57 -27.64
CA PHE A 111 -5.86 -0.85 -27.42
C PHE A 111 -5.32 -1.41 -26.12
N ARG A 112 -4.52 -2.47 -26.24
CA ARG A 112 -3.55 -2.82 -25.22
C ARG A 112 -2.81 -1.53 -24.94
N ARG A 113 -3.15 -0.83 -23.85
CA ARG A 113 -2.40 0.33 -23.39
C ARG A 113 -1.01 -0.20 -23.11
N ARG A 114 -0.09 0.03 -24.05
CA ARG A 114 1.32 -0.32 -23.86
C ARG A 114 1.74 0.42 -22.59
N ILE A 115 2.38 -0.30 -21.69
CA ILE A 115 2.92 0.32 -20.48
C ILE A 115 3.86 1.44 -20.93
N ASN A 116 3.60 2.68 -20.48
CA ASN A 116 4.47 3.80 -20.77
C ASN A 116 5.80 3.58 -20.05
N VAL A 117 6.87 3.37 -20.82
CA VAL A 117 8.22 3.16 -20.30
C VAL A 117 8.92 4.51 -20.26
N CYS A 118 9.00 5.14 -19.08
CA CYS A 118 9.70 6.41 -18.89
C CYS A 118 11.21 6.30 -19.17
N VAL A 119 11.82 5.18 -18.78
CA VAL A 119 13.25 4.89 -18.96
C VAL A 119 13.38 3.46 -19.45
N GLN A 120 14.14 3.23 -20.52
CA GLN A 120 14.41 1.87 -21.02
C GLN A 120 15.25 1.10 -19.98
N PRO A 121 14.68 0.07 -19.33
CA PRO A 121 15.34 -0.58 -18.22
C PRO A 121 16.44 -1.53 -18.72
N ARG A 122 17.53 -1.62 -17.95
CA ARG A 122 18.71 -2.45 -18.26
C ARG A 122 18.99 -3.49 -17.19
N PHE A 123 19.78 -4.50 -17.53
CA PHE A 123 20.34 -5.41 -16.54
C PHE A 123 21.43 -4.72 -15.70
N LYS A 124 21.59 -5.16 -14.46
CA LYS A 124 22.73 -4.81 -13.61
C LYS A 124 24.01 -5.39 -14.19
N LYS A 125 25.05 -4.56 -14.23
CA LYS A 125 26.43 -4.93 -14.61
C LYS A 125 27.38 -4.24 -13.63
N PRO A 126 28.16 -4.98 -12.81
CA PRO A 126 28.14 -6.44 -12.64
C PRO A 126 26.84 -6.93 -11.94
N PRO A 127 26.54 -8.24 -12.00
CA PRO A 127 25.47 -8.84 -11.19
C PRO A 127 25.71 -8.64 -9.69
N GLY A 128 24.62 -8.41 -8.95
CA GLY A 128 24.64 -8.21 -7.49
C GLY A 128 23.99 -9.36 -6.71
N PRO A 129 23.70 -9.17 -5.41
CA PRO A 129 23.01 -10.17 -4.60
C PRO A 129 21.58 -10.43 -5.12
N MET A 130 21.16 -11.69 -5.07
CA MET A 130 19.81 -12.11 -5.41
C MET A 130 18.83 -11.64 -4.33
N THR A 131 17.93 -10.73 -4.70
CA THR A 131 16.93 -10.17 -3.79
C THR A 131 15.53 -10.63 -4.17
N ALA A 132 14.86 -11.38 -3.29
CA ALA A 132 13.49 -11.82 -3.49
C ALA A 132 12.51 -10.67 -3.26
N LEU A 133 11.49 -10.57 -4.12
CA LEU A 133 10.23 -9.89 -3.81
C LEU A 133 9.23 -10.99 -3.48
N ALA A 134 9.18 -11.35 -2.19
CA ALA A 134 8.39 -12.46 -1.68
C ALA A 134 7.04 -11.96 -1.19
N SER A 135 5.97 -12.66 -1.51
CA SER A 135 4.63 -12.37 -0.98
C SER A 135 3.62 -13.47 -1.31
N PHE A 136 2.44 -13.36 -0.71
CA PHE A 136 1.28 -14.11 -1.15
C PHE A 136 0.79 -13.62 -2.54
N PRO A 137 0.20 -14.49 -3.38
CA PRO A 137 -0.44 -14.07 -4.63
C PRO A 137 -1.52 -13.01 -4.40
N GLY A 138 -1.67 -12.05 -5.32
CA GLY A 138 -2.64 -10.95 -5.16
C GLY A 138 -2.16 -9.76 -4.31
N SER A 139 -0.97 -9.82 -3.71
CA SER A 139 -0.42 -8.70 -2.90
C SER A 139 0.08 -7.49 -3.70
N GLY A 140 0.09 -7.53 -5.04
CA GLY A 140 0.49 -6.38 -5.87
C GLY A 140 1.93 -6.40 -6.39
N ASN A 141 2.59 -7.56 -6.45
CA ASN A 141 3.99 -7.69 -6.92
C ASN A 141 4.24 -7.08 -8.30
N THR A 142 3.33 -7.29 -9.24
CA THR A 142 3.44 -6.76 -10.61
C THR A 142 3.55 -5.24 -10.59
N TRP A 143 2.75 -4.59 -9.75
CA TRP A 143 2.76 -3.14 -9.61
C TRP A 143 4.07 -2.63 -9.00
N ILE A 144 4.53 -3.20 -7.88
CA ILE A 144 5.81 -2.82 -7.27
C ILE A 144 6.98 -3.04 -8.24
N ARG A 145 7.01 -4.17 -8.93
CA ARG A 145 8.03 -4.44 -9.96
C ARG A 145 8.08 -3.36 -11.03
N TYR A 146 6.91 -2.87 -11.46
CA TYR A 146 6.86 -1.79 -12.42
C TYR A 146 7.43 -0.49 -11.82
N LEU A 147 6.95 -0.06 -10.66
CA LEU A 147 7.39 1.19 -10.03
C LEU A 147 8.90 1.21 -9.78
N VAL A 148 9.47 0.14 -9.23
CA VAL A 148 10.91 0.06 -8.97
C VAL A 148 11.74 -0.06 -10.25
N GLN A 149 11.24 -0.76 -11.27
CA GLN A 149 11.91 -0.83 -12.57
C GLN A 149 11.96 0.55 -13.23
N GLN A 150 10.85 1.28 -13.21
CA GLN A 150 10.76 2.61 -13.84
C GLN A 150 11.56 3.68 -13.09
N SER A 151 11.56 3.64 -11.75
CA SER A 151 12.32 4.61 -10.94
C SER A 151 13.82 4.36 -10.97
N THR A 152 14.27 3.12 -11.08
CA THR A 152 15.71 2.78 -11.07
C THR A 152 16.31 2.62 -12.46
N GLY A 153 15.48 2.38 -13.48
CA GLY A 153 15.94 1.94 -14.80
C GLY A 153 16.58 0.55 -14.80
N ILE A 154 16.39 -0.25 -13.75
CA ILE A 154 16.94 -1.61 -13.63
C ILE A 154 15.82 -2.64 -13.73
N LEU A 155 16.03 -3.66 -14.56
CA LEU A 155 15.06 -4.73 -14.79
C LEU A 155 14.70 -5.49 -13.51
N THR A 156 13.43 -5.89 -13.42
CA THR A 156 12.96 -6.82 -12.38
C THR A 156 12.62 -8.17 -12.98
N GLY A 157 13.00 -9.24 -12.29
CA GLY A 157 12.78 -10.61 -12.70
C GLY A 157 11.68 -11.32 -11.94
N SER A 158 11.47 -12.59 -12.29
CA SER A 158 10.59 -13.51 -11.57
C SER A 158 11.08 -14.94 -11.75
N VAL A 159 10.79 -15.79 -10.75
CA VAL A 159 10.98 -17.24 -10.85
C VAL A 159 9.99 -17.89 -11.83
N TYR A 160 8.94 -17.17 -12.25
CA TYR A 160 7.92 -17.65 -13.16
C TYR A 160 8.19 -17.24 -14.61
N ARG A 161 7.57 -17.98 -15.55
CA ARG A 161 7.64 -17.72 -16.99
C ARG A 161 6.27 -17.32 -17.54
N ASP A 162 5.93 -16.05 -17.37
CA ASP A 162 4.69 -15.48 -17.89
C ASP A 162 4.93 -14.71 -19.21
N TYR A 163 4.55 -15.31 -20.33
CA TYR A 163 4.73 -14.71 -21.65
C TYR A 163 3.88 -13.45 -21.86
N SER A 164 2.72 -13.34 -21.21
CA SER A 164 1.88 -12.15 -21.31
C SER A 164 2.58 -10.98 -20.65
N LEU A 165 3.09 -11.16 -19.44
CA LEU A 165 3.88 -10.13 -18.76
C LEU A 165 5.17 -9.80 -19.51
N LYS A 166 5.87 -10.81 -20.05
CA LYS A 166 7.10 -10.59 -20.83
C LYS A 166 6.88 -9.70 -22.04
N ARG A 167 5.77 -9.89 -22.76
CA ARG A 167 5.39 -9.05 -23.92
C ARG A 167 4.88 -7.67 -23.50
N ASN A 168 4.44 -7.51 -22.26
CA ASN A 168 3.80 -6.29 -21.75
C ASN A 168 4.68 -5.57 -20.72
N GLY A 169 5.98 -5.43 -20.95
CA GLY A 169 6.85 -4.54 -20.16
C GLY A 169 7.70 -5.19 -19.07
N TYR A 170 7.71 -6.53 -18.98
CA TYR A 170 8.59 -7.28 -18.07
C TYR A 170 9.57 -8.16 -18.85
N PRO A 171 10.54 -7.59 -19.60
CA PRO A 171 11.38 -8.37 -20.51
C PRO A 171 12.30 -9.38 -19.78
N ALA A 172 12.58 -9.15 -18.49
CA ALA A 172 13.32 -10.06 -17.61
C ALA A 172 12.43 -11.07 -16.86
N GLU A 173 11.18 -11.30 -17.30
CA GLU A 173 10.40 -12.44 -16.81
C GLU A 173 11.18 -13.75 -17.05
N SER A 174 11.13 -14.66 -16.07
CA SER A 174 11.94 -15.89 -16.02
C SER A 174 13.45 -15.68 -15.79
N VAL A 175 13.90 -14.48 -15.42
CA VAL A 175 15.28 -14.23 -14.96
C VAL A 175 15.30 -14.20 -13.43
N ALA A 176 16.02 -15.14 -12.83
CA ALA A 176 16.14 -15.29 -11.38
C ALA A 176 17.62 -15.38 -10.95
N ASN A 177 18.40 -14.35 -11.24
CA ASN A 177 19.81 -14.23 -10.84
C ASN A 177 20.18 -12.78 -10.47
N GLY A 178 21.44 -12.54 -10.11
CA GLY A 178 21.93 -11.22 -9.68
C GLY A 178 21.88 -10.08 -10.72
N SER A 179 21.52 -10.36 -11.97
CA SER A 179 21.45 -9.34 -13.04
C SER A 179 20.23 -8.44 -12.96
N VAL A 180 19.24 -8.75 -12.12
CA VAL A 180 18.02 -7.97 -11.93
C VAL A 180 17.96 -7.30 -10.54
N LEU A 181 17.08 -6.32 -10.39
CA LEU A 181 16.91 -5.60 -9.13
C LEU A 181 16.22 -6.44 -8.05
N LEU A 182 15.08 -7.03 -8.41
CA LEU A 182 14.22 -7.85 -7.56
C LEU A 182 13.71 -9.04 -8.36
N ILE A 183 13.49 -10.16 -7.69
CA ILE A 183 12.96 -11.40 -8.27
C ILE A 183 11.65 -11.75 -7.58
N LYS A 184 10.51 -11.61 -8.27
CA LYS A 184 9.20 -12.00 -7.73
C LYS A 184 9.13 -13.51 -7.51
N THR A 185 8.66 -13.91 -6.33
CA THR A 185 8.34 -15.29 -5.98
C THR A 185 7.17 -15.38 -4.98
N HIS A 186 6.40 -16.48 -5.06
CA HIS A 186 5.44 -16.91 -4.04
C HIS A 186 5.87 -18.23 -3.37
N GLU A 187 7.06 -18.74 -3.74
CA GLU A 187 7.61 -19.95 -3.15
C GLU A 187 8.03 -19.68 -1.69
N TRP A 188 7.91 -20.71 -0.88
CA TRP A 188 8.22 -20.69 0.55
C TRP A 188 9.03 -21.94 0.92
N GLY A 189 9.62 -21.94 2.12
CA GLY A 189 10.44 -23.05 2.62
C GLY A 189 11.94 -22.75 2.61
N GLU A 190 12.69 -23.56 3.35
CA GLU A 190 14.13 -23.37 3.60
C GLU A 190 14.94 -23.37 2.30
N THR A 191 14.76 -24.40 1.47
CA THR A 191 15.48 -24.56 0.19
C THR A 191 15.28 -23.38 -0.76
N THR A 192 14.09 -22.77 -0.79
CA THR A 192 13.84 -21.58 -1.62
C THR A 192 14.50 -20.35 -1.01
N ARG A 193 14.41 -20.15 0.31
CA ARG A 193 15.01 -19.00 0.99
C ARG A 193 16.52 -18.93 0.78
N GLN A 194 17.20 -20.07 0.85
CA GLN A 194 18.66 -20.17 0.67
C GLN A 194 19.15 -19.72 -0.73
N LYS A 195 18.28 -19.70 -1.75
CA LYS A 195 18.62 -19.20 -3.09
C LYS A 195 18.78 -17.68 -3.14
N PHE A 196 18.28 -16.95 -2.14
CA PHE A 196 18.29 -15.50 -2.11
C PHE A 196 19.17 -14.98 -0.98
N ASN A 197 19.92 -13.91 -1.26
CA ASN A 197 20.74 -13.26 -0.24
C ASN A 197 19.92 -12.30 0.62
N LYS A 198 18.83 -11.75 0.07
CA LYS A 198 17.97 -10.74 0.70
C LYS A 198 16.52 -10.93 0.28
N ALA A 199 15.59 -10.41 1.07
CA ALA A 199 14.16 -10.43 0.73
C ALA A 199 13.48 -9.11 1.08
N VAL A 200 12.59 -8.68 0.20
CA VAL A 200 11.54 -7.69 0.46
C VAL A 200 10.23 -8.48 0.58
N LEU A 201 9.64 -8.48 1.77
CA LEU A 201 8.38 -9.14 2.03
C LEU A 201 7.23 -8.16 1.81
N LEU A 202 6.37 -8.42 0.83
CA LEU A 202 5.20 -7.60 0.54
C LEU A 202 3.97 -8.21 1.20
N ILE A 203 3.36 -7.45 2.11
CA ILE A 203 2.16 -7.83 2.87
C ILE A 203 1.00 -6.92 2.46
N ARG A 204 -0.16 -7.51 2.28
CA ARG A 204 -1.43 -6.84 1.99
C ARG A 204 -2.55 -7.55 2.76
N ASP A 205 -3.64 -6.84 3.02
CA ASP A 205 -4.87 -7.41 3.58
C ASP A 205 -5.21 -8.78 2.97
N PRO A 206 -5.32 -9.85 3.79
CA PRO A 206 -5.55 -11.22 3.30
C PRO A 206 -6.82 -11.36 2.46
N TYR A 207 -7.92 -10.69 2.86
CA TYR A 207 -9.18 -10.79 2.13
C TYR A 207 -9.04 -10.20 0.71
N GLY A 208 -8.45 -9.01 0.60
CA GLY A 208 -8.16 -8.37 -0.67
C GLY A 208 -7.21 -9.19 -1.56
N CYS A 209 -6.23 -9.88 -0.96
CA CYS A 209 -5.35 -10.80 -1.68
C CYS A 209 -6.10 -12.00 -2.26
N LEU A 210 -6.95 -12.64 -1.46
CA LEU A 210 -7.74 -13.81 -1.87
C LEU A 210 -8.68 -13.45 -3.03
N VAL A 211 -9.42 -12.34 -2.91
CA VAL A 211 -10.30 -11.85 -3.98
C VAL A 211 -9.50 -11.53 -5.26
N ALA A 212 -8.33 -10.90 -5.12
CA ALA A 212 -7.47 -10.59 -6.26
C ALA A 212 -6.92 -11.86 -6.94
N GLU A 213 -6.51 -12.86 -6.17
CA GLU A 213 -6.04 -14.13 -6.73
C GLU A 213 -7.18 -14.93 -7.38
N PHE A 214 -8.38 -14.91 -6.80
CA PHE A 214 -9.59 -15.44 -7.44
C PHE A 214 -9.82 -14.81 -8.81
N ASN A 215 -9.87 -13.47 -8.86
CA ASN A 215 -10.02 -12.72 -10.10
C ASN A 215 -8.90 -13.04 -11.10
N ARG A 216 -7.65 -13.17 -10.65
CA ARG A 216 -6.53 -13.54 -11.52
C ARG A 216 -6.70 -14.92 -12.15
N ARG A 217 -7.11 -15.93 -11.37
CA ARG A 217 -7.28 -17.31 -11.86
C ARG A 217 -8.50 -17.45 -12.76
N ALA A 218 -9.59 -16.80 -12.41
CA ALA A 218 -10.89 -16.98 -13.07
C ALA A 218 -11.19 -15.92 -14.14
N GLY A 219 -10.57 -14.74 -14.09
CA GLY A 219 -10.75 -13.61 -15.00
C GLY A 219 -9.46 -13.15 -15.72
N GLY A 220 -8.29 -13.71 -15.38
CA GLY A 220 -7.00 -13.33 -15.96
C GLY A 220 -6.34 -12.14 -15.26
N HIS A 221 -5.13 -11.75 -15.70
CA HIS A 221 -4.26 -10.81 -14.98
C HIS A 221 -4.85 -9.41 -14.72
N VAL A 222 -5.80 -8.97 -15.55
CA VAL A 222 -6.43 -7.64 -15.48
C VAL A 222 -7.96 -7.72 -15.41
N GLY A 223 -8.52 -8.94 -15.35
CA GLY A 223 -9.96 -9.16 -15.41
C GLY A 223 -10.57 -9.44 -14.05
N HIS A 224 -11.88 -9.20 -13.95
CA HIS A 224 -12.70 -9.62 -12.82
C HIS A 224 -13.42 -10.91 -13.18
N ALA A 225 -13.47 -11.83 -12.22
CA ALA A 225 -14.22 -13.07 -12.40
C ALA A 225 -15.71 -12.81 -12.16
N SER A 226 -16.56 -13.49 -12.94
CA SER A 226 -18.00 -13.46 -12.66
C SER A 226 -18.28 -14.15 -11.32
N PRO A 227 -19.27 -13.70 -10.54
CA PRO A 227 -19.48 -14.26 -9.21
C PRO A 227 -19.97 -15.70 -9.24
N GLU A 228 -20.56 -16.16 -10.34
CA GLU A 228 -20.91 -17.56 -10.57
C GLU A 228 -19.70 -18.50 -10.45
N LYS A 229 -18.48 -18.02 -10.75
CA LYS A 229 -17.26 -18.82 -10.63
C LYS A 229 -16.86 -19.08 -9.17
N PHE A 230 -17.42 -18.35 -8.21
CA PHE A 230 -17.17 -18.52 -6.78
C PHE A 230 -17.84 -19.78 -6.22
N HIS A 231 -18.87 -20.30 -6.90
CA HIS A 231 -19.61 -21.49 -6.46
C HIS A 231 -19.04 -22.81 -7.01
N LYS A 232 -17.91 -22.77 -7.73
CA LYS A 232 -17.26 -23.97 -8.28
C LYS A 232 -16.26 -24.53 -7.27
N ARG A 233 -16.20 -25.87 -7.15
CA ARG A 233 -15.31 -26.65 -6.28
C ARG A 233 -13.82 -26.25 -6.22
N GLN A 234 -13.32 -25.47 -7.18
CA GLN A 234 -11.92 -25.02 -7.21
C GLN A 234 -11.65 -23.82 -6.29
N TRP A 235 -12.69 -23.24 -5.68
CA TRP A 235 -12.67 -22.06 -4.84
C TRP A 235 -13.62 -22.17 -3.67
#